data_AF-A0A8R2B731-F1
#
_entry.id   AF-A0A8R2B731-F1
#
_cell.length_a   1.000
_cell.length_b   1.000
_cell.length_c   1.000
_cell.angle_alpha   90.00
_cell.angle_beta   90.00
_cell.angle_gamma   90.00
#
_symmetry.space_group_name_H-M   'P 1'
#
loop_
_entity.id
_entity.type
_entity.pdbx_description
1 polymer ?
#
loop_
_entity_poly.entity_id
_entity_poly.type
_entity_poly.pdbx_seq_one_letter_code
_entity_poly.pdbx_strand_id
1 'polypeptide(L)'
;MRGEYEGLQALIREINPAAIYTWCYAHRLSLVVVQMSSCSANAVDTFGNLEQLYALISTSKKRVAIYENMQKERNPKARVHRLKRVETTRWMSYSSALNTVLLTYDIVINTLEQIKITENADFKARSKATGLIDFFLSERFVLTAICYKNLFNILDPVTKMFQSQDIDLLGAYKAVKLKYDSIFFAFSDQTILKDDI
;
A
#
# COMPACT_ATOMS: atom_id res chain seq x y z
N MET A 1 -4.11 -4.80 -22.63
CA MET A 1 -5.28 -5.34 -21.91
C MET A 1 -5.90 -6.43 -22.77
N ARG A 2 -6.25 -7.59 -22.17
CA ARG A 2 -6.98 -8.65 -22.88
C ARG A 2 -8.42 -8.19 -23.04
N GLY A 3 -8.88 -8.15 -24.28
CA GLY A 3 -10.28 -7.92 -24.63
C GLY A 3 -10.55 -8.72 -25.89
N GLU A 4 -11.66 -9.45 -25.89
CA GLU A 4 -12.00 -10.41 -26.94
C GLU A 4 -12.45 -9.72 -28.23
N TYR A 5 -13.19 -8.62 -28.11
CA TYR A 5 -13.80 -7.93 -29.25
C TYR A 5 -13.08 -6.63 -29.62
N GLU A 6 -12.69 -5.81 -28.64
CA GLU A 6 -12.02 -4.50 -28.89
C GLU A 6 -10.77 -4.30 -28.02
N GLY A 7 -10.20 -5.39 -27.50
CA GLY A 7 -8.95 -5.32 -26.76
C GLY A 7 -7.76 -5.10 -27.67
N LEU A 8 -6.70 -4.46 -27.15
CA LEU A 8 -5.41 -4.35 -27.84
C LEU A 8 -4.90 -5.70 -28.36
N GLN A 9 -5.15 -6.79 -27.62
CA GLN A 9 -4.83 -8.14 -28.07
C GLN A 9 -5.59 -8.53 -29.35
N ALA A 10 -6.89 -8.28 -29.42
CA ALA A 10 -7.72 -8.62 -30.57
C ALA A 10 -7.26 -7.84 -31.81
N LEU A 11 -7.06 -6.52 -31.66
CA LEU A 11 -6.56 -5.65 -32.74
C LEU A 11 -5.19 -6.09 -33.27
N ILE A 12 -4.26 -6.48 -32.39
CA ILE A 12 -2.95 -7.01 -32.82
C ILE A 12 -3.09 -8.34 -33.57
N ARG A 13 -4.02 -9.21 -33.14
CA ARG A 13 -4.26 -10.50 -33.78
C ARG A 13 -4.97 -10.39 -35.13
N GLU A 14 -5.80 -9.37 -35.34
CA GLU A 14 -6.37 -9.06 -36.65
C GLU A 14 -5.28 -8.72 -37.67
N ILE A 15 -4.27 -7.95 -37.25
CA ILE A 15 -3.13 -7.58 -38.11
C ILE A 15 -2.17 -8.77 -38.30
N ASN A 16 -1.91 -9.54 -37.25
CA ASN A 16 -1.02 -10.70 -37.28
C ASN A 16 -1.60 -11.87 -36.46
N PRO A 17 -2.25 -12.85 -37.12
CA PRO A 17 -2.82 -14.02 -36.44
C PRO A 17 -1.79 -14.88 -35.70
N ALA A 18 -0.51 -14.84 -36.10
CA ALA A 18 0.57 -15.56 -35.45
C ALA A 18 1.10 -14.87 -34.18
N ALA A 19 0.62 -13.66 -33.86
CA ALA A 19 1.07 -12.92 -32.68
C ALA A 19 0.72 -13.67 -31.38
N ILE A 20 1.75 -13.98 -30.61
CA ILE A 20 1.63 -14.59 -29.29
C ILE A 20 1.31 -13.51 -28.26
N TYR A 21 0.22 -13.70 -27.54
CA TYR A 21 -0.15 -12.85 -26.42
C TYR A 21 0.34 -13.47 -25.12
N THR A 22 1.07 -12.70 -24.32
CA THR A 22 1.47 -13.06 -22.96
C THR A 22 0.93 -12.04 -21.97
N TRP A 23 0.62 -12.50 -20.76
CA TRP A 23 0.21 -11.62 -19.68
C TRP A 23 1.40 -10.82 -19.17
N CYS A 24 1.17 -9.55 -18.83
CA CYS A 24 2.17 -8.75 -18.15
C CYS A 24 2.41 -9.30 -16.74
N TYR A 25 3.60 -9.85 -16.48
CA TYR A 25 3.99 -10.43 -15.19
C TYR A 25 4.05 -9.41 -14.08
N ALA A 26 4.38 -8.15 -14.42
CA ALA A 26 4.01 -7.03 -13.61
C ALA A 26 2.49 -7.12 -13.44
N HIS A 27 1.59 -6.66 -14.31
CA HIS A 27 0.14 -6.63 -13.99
C HIS A 27 -0.44 -7.79 -13.13
N ARG A 28 -0.06 -9.05 -13.40
CA ARG A 28 -0.35 -10.21 -12.53
C ARG A 28 0.07 -10.07 -11.06
N LEU A 29 1.31 -9.70 -10.75
CA LEU A 29 1.76 -9.53 -9.36
C LEU A 29 1.02 -8.36 -8.67
N SER A 30 0.56 -7.32 -9.37
CA SER A 30 -0.27 -6.27 -8.75
C SER A 30 -1.65 -6.79 -8.35
N LEU A 31 -2.23 -7.70 -9.14
CA LEU A 31 -3.49 -8.34 -8.79
C LEU A 31 -3.34 -9.20 -7.54
N VAL A 32 -2.19 -9.88 -7.38
CA VAL A 32 -1.88 -10.63 -6.14
C VAL A 32 -1.80 -9.68 -4.94
N VAL A 33 -1.16 -8.52 -5.08
CA VAL A 33 -1.09 -7.51 -4.01
C VAL A 33 -2.49 -7.00 -3.64
N VAL A 34 -3.36 -6.77 -4.63
CA VAL A 34 -4.76 -6.37 -4.38
C VAL A 34 -5.50 -7.47 -3.63
N GLN A 35 -5.45 -8.71 -4.10
CA GLN A 35 -6.10 -9.86 -3.43
C GLN A 35 -5.60 -10.05 -2.00
N MET A 36 -4.29 -9.88 -1.79
CA MET A 36 -3.68 -9.93 -0.48
C MET A 36 -4.22 -8.81 0.42
N SER A 37 -4.33 -7.58 -0.08
CA SER A 37 -4.88 -6.46 0.71
C SER A 37 -6.34 -6.65 1.16
N SER A 38 -7.04 -7.59 0.54
CA SER A 38 -8.42 -7.98 0.88
C SER A 38 -8.55 -9.39 1.47
N CYS A 39 -7.44 -10.04 1.86
CA CYS A 39 -7.47 -11.46 2.26
C CYS A 39 -8.03 -11.71 3.66
N SER A 40 -8.08 -10.70 4.52
CA SER A 40 -8.57 -10.79 5.89
C SER A 40 -9.28 -9.51 6.30
N ALA A 41 -10.15 -9.60 7.31
CA ALA A 41 -10.82 -8.42 7.86
C ALA A 41 -9.81 -7.37 8.34
N ASN A 42 -8.70 -7.78 8.94
CA ASN A 42 -7.64 -6.88 9.38
C ASN A 42 -7.00 -6.13 8.20
N ALA A 43 -6.78 -6.83 7.09
CA ALA A 43 -6.21 -6.24 5.87
C ALA A 43 -7.17 -5.22 5.26
N VAL A 44 -8.43 -5.62 5.08
CA VAL A 44 -9.49 -4.76 4.54
C VAL A 44 -9.63 -3.50 5.38
N ASP A 45 -9.69 -3.63 6.70
CA ASP A 45 -9.79 -2.48 7.61
C ASP A 45 -8.53 -1.61 7.54
N THR A 46 -7.35 -2.20 7.49
CA THR A 46 -6.08 -1.45 7.41
C THR A 46 -6.06 -0.56 6.17
N PHE A 47 -6.25 -1.15 4.99
CA PHE A 47 -6.16 -0.40 3.74
C PHE A 47 -7.38 0.51 3.52
N GLY A 48 -8.56 0.11 3.99
CA GLY A 48 -9.75 0.96 4.02
C GLY A 48 -9.57 2.19 4.89
N ASN A 49 -9.00 2.06 6.10
CA ASN A 49 -8.74 3.20 6.99
C ASN A 49 -7.60 4.10 6.49
N LEU A 50 -6.58 3.55 5.82
CA LEU A 50 -5.56 4.35 5.13
C LEU A 50 -6.19 5.23 4.04
N GLU A 51 -7.11 4.67 3.26
CA GLU A 51 -7.83 5.42 2.23
C GLU A 51 -8.77 6.48 2.83
N GLN A 52 -9.46 6.16 3.92
CA GLN A 52 -10.29 7.10 4.66
C GLN A 52 -9.46 8.25 5.26
N LEU A 53 -8.27 7.97 5.80
CA LEU A 53 -7.34 8.98 6.29
C LEU A 53 -6.92 9.92 5.16
N TYR A 54 -6.52 9.36 4.01
CA TYR A 54 -6.18 10.17 2.84
C TYR A 54 -7.38 11.05 2.45
N ALA A 55 -8.58 10.49 2.36
CA ALA A 55 -9.77 11.21 1.94
C ALA A 55 -10.12 12.33 2.94
N LEU A 56 -10.05 12.06 4.24
CA LEU A 56 -10.33 13.04 5.28
C LEU A 56 -9.38 14.25 5.13
N ILE A 57 -8.07 14.02 5.10
CA ILE A 57 -7.08 15.11 5.06
C ILE A 57 -7.10 15.81 3.70
N SER A 58 -7.08 15.07 2.60
CA SER A 58 -6.90 15.63 1.25
C SER A 58 -8.11 16.41 0.73
N THR A 59 -9.30 16.19 1.30
CA THR A 59 -10.51 16.93 0.89
C THR A 59 -10.50 18.39 1.36
N SER A 60 -9.65 18.76 2.32
CA SER A 60 -9.55 20.14 2.83
C SER A 60 -8.13 20.66 2.75
N LYS A 61 -7.94 21.78 2.02
CA LYS A 61 -6.65 22.48 1.97
C LYS A 61 -6.14 22.88 3.36
N LYS A 62 -7.06 23.21 4.29
CA LYS A 62 -6.74 23.52 5.69
C LYS A 62 -6.13 22.30 6.40
N ARG A 63 -6.76 21.12 6.25
CA ARG A 63 -6.26 19.87 6.88
C ARG A 63 -4.95 19.41 6.28
N VAL A 64 -4.78 19.55 4.96
CA VAL A 64 -3.48 19.32 4.30
C VAL A 64 -2.42 20.25 4.88
N ALA A 65 -2.69 21.55 5.01
CA ALA A 65 -1.73 22.51 5.57
C ALA A 65 -1.36 22.18 7.02
N ILE A 66 -2.31 21.78 7.86
CA ILE A 66 -2.03 21.32 9.24
C ILE A 66 -1.04 20.16 9.22
N TYR A 67 -1.33 19.13 8.42
CA TYR A 67 -0.47 17.95 8.31
C TYR A 67 0.94 18.28 7.77
N GLU A 68 1.05 19.16 6.76
CA GLU A 68 2.36 19.57 6.21
C GLU A 68 3.15 20.46 7.18
N ASN A 69 2.47 21.35 7.92
CA ASN A 69 3.12 22.26 8.87
C ASN A 69 3.66 21.50 10.08
N MET A 70 2.90 20.55 10.64
CA MET A 70 3.37 19.71 11.74
C MET A 70 4.65 18.93 11.39
N GLN A 71 4.76 18.46 10.14
CA GLN A 71 5.99 17.81 9.68
C GLN A 71 7.17 18.78 9.64
N LYS A 72 6.95 20.01 9.15
CA LYS A 72 7.98 21.05 9.09
C LYS A 72 8.38 21.54 10.48
N GLU A 73 7.45 21.62 11.42
CA GLU A 73 7.75 21.98 12.82
C GLU A 73 8.64 20.92 13.46
N ARG A 74 8.36 19.64 13.23
CA ARG A 74 9.17 18.53 13.76
C ARG A 74 10.54 18.44 13.09
N ASN A 75 10.62 18.65 11.77
CA ASN A 75 11.89 18.64 11.06
C ASN A 75 11.88 19.62 9.86
N PRO A 76 12.29 20.88 10.05
CA PRO A 76 12.17 21.93 9.02
C PRO A 76 12.95 21.66 7.74
N LYS A 77 14.04 20.88 7.84
CA LYS A 77 14.93 20.55 6.72
C LYS A 77 14.51 19.27 5.98
N ALA A 78 13.60 18.48 6.55
CA ALA A 78 13.15 17.25 5.92
C ALA A 78 12.13 17.52 4.80
N ARG A 79 12.10 16.61 3.83
CA ARG A 79 11.07 16.61 2.81
C ARG A 79 9.71 16.27 3.44
N VAL A 80 8.68 17.03 3.09
CA VAL A 80 7.31 16.74 3.49
C VAL A 80 6.81 15.45 2.84
N HIS A 81 6.35 14.51 3.65
CA HIS A 81 5.77 13.25 3.22
C HIS A 81 4.25 13.38 3.10
N ARG A 82 3.76 13.52 1.86
CA ARG A 82 2.33 13.58 1.56
C ARG A 82 1.69 12.20 1.58
N LEU A 83 0.54 12.09 2.25
CA LEU A 83 -0.31 10.90 2.23
C LEU A 83 -0.61 10.45 0.80
N LYS A 84 -0.74 9.14 0.63
CA LYS A 84 -0.99 8.51 -0.67
C LYS A 84 -2.33 7.80 -0.65
N ARG A 85 -3.04 7.84 -1.77
CA ARG A 85 -4.22 7.00 -2.04
C ARG A 85 -3.82 5.53 -2.03
N VAL A 86 -4.69 4.71 -1.49
CA VAL A 86 -4.73 3.27 -1.73
C VAL A 86 -5.41 3.06 -3.10
N GLU A 87 -5.14 1.95 -3.80
CA GLU A 87 -5.85 1.61 -5.06
C GLU A 87 -5.67 2.58 -6.24
N THR A 88 -4.49 3.16 -6.41
CA THR A 88 -4.19 3.84 -7.69
C THR A 88 -3.76 2.83 -8.75
N THR A 89 -3.84 3.21 -10.04
CA THR A 89 -3.20 2.48 -11.16
C THR A 89 -1.69 2.28 -10.99
N ARG A 90 -1.07 2.92 -9.98
CA ARG A 90 0.33 2.72 -9.62
C ARG A 90 0.49 1.49 -8.73
N TRP A 91 1.37 0.63 -9.21
CA TRP A 91 1.75 -0.67 -8.70
C TRP A 91 1.90 -0.80 -7.16
N MET A 92 2.71 0.07 -6.52
CA MET A 92 2.98 0.02 -5.06
C MET A 92 2.14 1.04 -4.28
N SER A 93 0.90 1.31 -4.69
CA SER A 93 0.05 2.29 -3.98
C SER A 93 -0.21 1.91 -2.53
N TYR A 94 -0.56 0.65 -2.27
CA TYR A 94 -0.73 0.08 -0.93
C TYR A 94 0.51 0.24 -0.06
N SER A 95 1.68 -0.18 -0.57
CA SER A 95 2.95 -0.06 0.15
C SER A 95 3.33 1.39 0.40
N SER A 96 3.15 2.27 -0.59
CA SER A 96 3.47 3.70 -0.46
C SER A 96 2.58 4.40 0.57
N ALA A 97 1.29 4.08 0.59
CA ALA A 97 0.33 4.61 1.56
C ALA A 97 0.69 4.17 2.98
N LEU A 98 0.89 2.86 3.18
CA LEU A 98 1.27 2.30 4.47
C LEU A 98 2.60 2.87 4.97
N ASN A 99 3.64 2.87 4.13
CA ASN A 99 4.95 3.40 4.50
C ASN A 99 4.90 4.88 4.84
N THR A 100 4.11 5.68 4.11
CA THR A 100 3.97 7.10 4.43
C THR A 100 3.35 7.28 5.81
N VAL A 101 2.27 6.57 6.12
CA VAL A 101 1.62 6.65 7.43
C VAL A 101 2.52 6.17 8.55
N LEU A 102 3.29 5.09 8.35
CA LEU A 102 4.23 4.60 9.36
C LEU A 102 5.41 5.57 9.57
N LEU A 103 5.88 6.25 8.53
CA LEU A 103 6.96 7.24 8.63
C LEU A 103 6.52 8.53 9.34
N THR A 104 5.25 8.91 9.21
CA THR A 104 4.69 10.12 9.81
C THR A 104 3.66 9.81 10.90
N TYR A 105 3.75 8.65 11.55
CA TYR A 105 2.70 8.10 12.40
C TYR A 105 2.25 9.04 13.51
N ASP A 106 3.19 9.60 14.26
CA ASP A 106 2.93 10.60 15.30
C ASP A 106 2.29 11.87 14.74
N ILE A 107 2.72 12.33 13.56
CA ILE A 107 2.12 13.49 12.89
C ILE A 107 0.69 13.19 12.44
N VAL A 108 0.41 11.96 11.99
CA VAL A 108 -0.94 11.52 11.63
C VAL A 108 -1.86 11.62 12.84
N ILE A 109 -1.46 11.06 13.99
CA ILE A 109 -2.26 11.13 15.23
C ILE A 109 -2.49 12.58 15.66
N ASN A 110 -1.42 13.38 15.75
CA ASN A 110 -1.53 14.80 16.13
C ASN A 110 -2.42 15.60 15.18
N THR A 111 -2.36 15.32 13.88
CA THR A 111 -3.22 15.97 12.88
C THR A 111 -4.69 15.63 13.13
N LEU A 112 -5.00 14.35 13.39
CA LEU A 112 -6.37 13.92 13.67
C LEU A 112 -6.90 14.53 14.97
N GLU A 113 -6.07 14.66 16.00
CA GLU A 113 -6.41 15.35 17.24
C GLU A 113 -6.71 16.83 17.02
N GLN A 114 -5.87 17.53 16.23
CA GLN A 114 -6.14 18.92 15.87
C GLN A 114 -7.43 19.09 15.06
N ILE A 115 -7.74 18.15 14.17
CA ILE A 115 -9.03 18.16 13.44
C ILE A 115 -10.21 18.05 14.41
N LYS A 116 -10.11 17.20 15.44
CA LYS A 116 -11.17 17.05 16.46
C LYS A 116 -11.44 18.35 17.24
N ILE A 117 -10.39 19.13 17.51
CA ILE A 117 -10.48 20.40 18.24
C ILE A 117 -10.99 21.53 17.32
N THR A 118 -10.49 21.58 16.08
CA THR A 118 -10.66 22.75 15.21
C THR A 118 -11.96 22.72 14.40
N GLU A 119 -12.52 21.54 14.10
CA GLU A 119 -13.71 21.40 13.26
C GLU A 119 -15.00 21.19 14.09
N ASN A 120 -15.36 22.20 14.89
CA ASN A 120 -16.59 22.16 15.70
C ASN A 120 -17.89 22.10 14.87
N ALA A 121 -17.88 22.58 13.62
CA ALA A 121 -19.06 22.57 12.75
C ALA A 121 -19.20 21.29 11.90
N ASP A 122 -18.11 20.57 11.62
CA ASP A 122 -18.12 19.34 10.81
C ASP A 122 -18.05 18.10 11.73
N PHE A 123 -19.20 17.76 12.30
CA PHE A 123 -19.33 16.61 13.19
C PHE A 123 -18.93 15.28 12.51
N LYS A 124 -19.06 15.19 11.18
CA LYS A 124 -18.67 13.99 10.42
C LYS A 124 -17.16 13.87 10.36
N ALA A 125 -16.44 14.96 10.08
CA ALA A 125 -14.98 14.97 10.09
C ALA A 125 -14.42 14.64 11.47
N ARG A 126 -15.02 15.19 12.54
CA ARG A 126 -14.64 14.89 13.93
C ARG A 126 -14.88 13.42 14.32
N SER A 127 -16.04 12.87 13.95
CA SER A 127 -16.36 11.46 14.20
C SER A 127 -15.39 10.53 13.46
N LYS A 128 -15.13 10.79 12.17
CA LYS A 128 -14.13 10.06 11.38
C LYS A 128 -12.73 10.15 11.98
N ALA A 129 -12.31 11.34 12.40
CA ALA A 129 -11.00 11.52 13.03
C ALA A 129 -10.88 10.71 14.33
N THR A 130 -11.96 10.63 15.12
CA THR A 130 -11.99 9.82 16.35
C THR A 130 -11.83 8.33 16.03
N GLY A 131 -12.65 7.78 15.13
CA GLY A 131 -12.55 6.38 14.75
C GLY A 131 -11.19 6.01 14.12
N LEU A 132 -10.59 6.93 13.34
CA LEU A 132 -9.25 6.72 12.80
C LEU A 132 -8.17 6.69 13.88
N ILE A 133 -8.24 7.57 14.89
CA ILE A 133 -7.29 7.54 16.02
C ILE A 133 -7.41 6.21 16.76
N ASP A 134 -8.64 5.81 17.11
CA ASP A 134 -8.89 4.56 17.85
C ASP A 134 -8.37 3.34 17.06
N PHE A 135 -8.56 3.34 15.74
CA PHE A 135 -8.04 2.30 14.86
C PHE A 135 -6.50 2.32 14.77
N PHE A 136 -5.88 3.47 14.52
CA PHE A 136 -4.43 3.56 14.35
C PHE A 136 -3.67 3.24 15.64
N LEU A 137 -4.25 3.52 16.81
CA LEU A 137 -3.68 3.16 18.12
C LEU A 137 -3.99 1.72 18.53
N SER A 138 -4.85 1.01 17.78
CA SER A 138 -5.19 -0.38 18.10
C SER A 138 -4.03 -1.33 17.80
N GLU A 139 -3.88 -2.36 18.64
CA GLU A 139 -2.93 -3.45 18.43
C GLU A 139 -3.15 -4.14 17.08
N ARG A 140 -4.41 -4.33 16.69
CA ARG A 140 -4.81 -4.93 15.41
C ARG A 140 -4.20 -4.19 14.24
N PHE A 141 -4.23 -2.85 14.23
CA PHE A 141 -3.59 -2.07 13.19
C PHE A 141 -2.07 -2.23 13.23
N VAL A 142 -1.45 -2.06 14.40
CA VAL A 142 0.01 -2.08 14.53
C VAL A 142 0.61 -3.40 14.05
N LEU A 143 0.05 -4.53 14.51
CA LEU A 143 0.50 -5.87 14.09
C LEU A 143 0.30 -6.07 12.58
N THR A 144 -0.88 -5.72 12.06
CA THR A 144 -1.19 -5.87 10.63
C THR A 144 -0.26 -5.02 9.78
N ALA A 145 -0.05 -3.75 10.16
CA ALA A 145 0.82 -2.81 9.47
C ALA A 145 2.27 -3.30 9.40
N ILE A 146 2.81 -3.87 10.49
CA ILE A 146 4.17 -4.44 10.52
C ILE A 146 4.28 -5.65 9.58
N CYS A 147 3.31 -6.57 9.63
CA CYS A 147 3.27 -7.73 8.74
C CYS A 147 3.27 -7.31 7.27
N TYR A 148 2.40 -6.36 6.89
CA TYR A 148 2.32 -5.85 5.53
C TYR A 148 3.58 -5.09 5.11
N LYS A 149 4.20 -4.32 6.02
CA LYS A 149 5.47 -3.65 5.73
C LYS A 149 6.57 -4.65 5.39
N ASN A 150 6.70 -5.72 6.18
CA ASN A 150 7.69 -6.77 5.92
C ASN A 150 7.42 -7.48 4.60
N LEU A 151 6.15 -7.81 4.33
CA LEU A 151 5.77 -8.43 3.08
C LEU A 151 6.07 -7.53 1.88
N PHE A 152 5.73 -6.24 1.95
CA PHE A 152 6.04 -5.30 0.87
C PHE A 152 7.54 -5.16 0.64
N ASN A 153 8.37 -5.19 1.69
CA ASN A 153 9.82 -5.18 1.54
C ASN A 153 10.35 -6.42 0.79
N ILE A 154 9.72 -7.58 0.98
CA ILE A 154 10.05 -8.81 0.24
C ILE A 154 9.65 -8.68 -1.24
N LEU A 155 8.49 -8.07 -1.53
CA LEU A 155 7.94 -7.93 -2.87
C LEU A 155 8.54 -6.77 -3.70
N ASP A 156 9.08 -5.73 -3.06
CA ASP A 156 9.59 -4.52 -3.74
C ASP A 156 10.71 -4.80 -4.77
N PRO A 157 11.70 -5.69 -4.50
CA PRO A 157 12.70 -6.04 -5.51
C PRO A 157 12.09 -6.76 -6.73
N VAL A 158 11.15 -7.68 -6.51
CA VAL A 158 10.49 -8.44 -7.59
C VAL A 158 9.65 -7.51 -8.46
N THR A 159 8.95 -6.59 -7.82
CA THR A 159 8.20 -5.53 -8.47
C THR A 159 9.07 -4.71 -9.41
N LYS A 160 10.23 -4.23 -8.94
CA LYS A 160 11.15 -3.40 -9.73
C LYS A 160 11.73 -4.19 -10.89
N MET A 161 12.10 -5.44 -10.66
CA MET A 161 12.58 -6.35 -11.69
C MET A 161 11.52 -6.57 -12.77
N PHE A 162 10.24 -6.78 -12.42
CA PHE A 162 9.17 -6.92 -13.43
C PHE A 162 8.83 -5.65 -14.20
N GLN A 163 9.39 -4.50 -13.80
CA GLN A 163 9.20 -3.22 -14.47
C GLN A 163 10.44 -2.78 -15.27
N SER A 164 11.56 -3.51 -15.21
CA SER A 164 12.75 -3.19 -15.99
C SER A 164 12.54 -3.52 -17.47
N GLN A 165 13.29 -2.87 -18.35
CA GLN A 165 13.22 -3.15 -19.80
C GLN A 165 13.87 -4.50 -20.15
N ASP A 166 14.94 -4.88 -19.43
CA ASP A 166 15.75 -6.08 -19.70
C ASP A 166 15.42 -7.23 -18.74
N ILE A 167 14.19 -7.75 -18.80
CA ILE A 167 13.76 -8.85 -17.93
C ILE A 167 14.27 -10.18 -18.50
N ASP A 168 15.17 -10.83 -17.77
CA ASP A 168 15.46 -12.25 -17.97
C ASP A 168 14.33 -13.11 -17.38
N LEU A 169 13.67 -13.92 -18.21
CA LEU A 169 12.60 -14.83 -17.81
C LEU A 169 13.08 -15.86 -16.76
N LEU A 170 14.31 -16.35 -16.86
CA LEU A 170 14.84 -17.32 -15.91
C LEU A 170 15.15 -16.66 -14.57
N GLY A 171 15.76 -15.47 -14.58
CA GLY A 171 15.97 -14.63 -13.42
C GLY A 171 14.66 -14.24 -12.73
N ALA A 172 13.64 -13.88 -13.52
CA ALA A 172 12.30 -13.59 -13.05
C ALA A 172 11.68 -14.77 -12.28
N TYR A 173 11.74 -15.97 -12.85
CA TYR A 173 11.25 -17.19 -12.20
C TYR A 173 12.00 -17.48 -10.88
N LYS A 174 13.34 -17.43 -10.92
CA LYS A 174 14.18 -17.67 -9.73
C LYS A 174 13.87 -16.67 -8.62
N ALA A 175 13.73 -15.39 -8.94
CA ALA A 175 13.43 -14.35 -7.96
C ALA A 175 12.04 -14.54 -7.33
N VAL A 176 11.00 -14.86 -8.11
CA VAL A 176 9.68 -15.19 -7.56
C VAL A 176 9.75 -16.38 -6.61
N LYS A 177 10.43 -17.46 -7.03
CA LYS A 177 10.57 -18.67 -6.22
C LYS A 177 11.26 -18.40 -4.88
N LEU A 178 12.41 -17.73 -4.91
CA LEU A 178 13.14 -17.36 -3.69
C LEU A 178 12.30 -16.51 -2.74
N LYS A 179 11.53 -15.56 -3.26
CA LYS A 179 10.67 -14.70 -2.43
C LYS A 179 9.44 -15.43 -1.92
N TYR A 180 8.87 -16.34 -2.70
CA TYR A 180 7.83 -17.26 -2.22
C TYR A 180 8.32 -18.09 -1.04
N ASP A 181 9.51 -18.70 -1.16
CA ASP A 181 10.11 -19.50 -0.09
C ASP A 181 10.39 -18.64 1.16
N SER A 182 10.83 -17.39 0.98
CA SER A 182 11.05 -16.44 2.07
C SER A 182 9.76 -16.10 2.82
N ILE A 183 8.65 -15.89 2.09
CA ILE A 183 7.33 -15.63 2.68
C ILE A 183 6.85 -16.88 3.40
N PHE A 184 6.95 -18.05 2.76
CA PHE A 184 6.54 -19.31 3.36
C PHE A 184 7.27 -19.57 4.68
N PHE A 185 8.59 -19.34 4.72
CA PHE A 185 9.38 -19.51 5.94
C PHE A 185 9.00 -18.50 7.02
N ALA A 186 8.96 -17.20 6.68
CA ALA A 186 8.67 -16.11 7.61
C ALA A 186 7.28 -16.21 8.27
N PHE A 187 6.33 -16.88 7.61
CA PHE A 187 4.96 -17.08 8.11
C PHE A 187 4.63 -18.54 8.41
N SER A 188 5.64 -19.42 8.51
CA SER A 188 5.50 -20.78 9.02
C SER A 188 5.92 -20.82 10.51
N ASP A 189 5.22 -21.64 11.31
CA ASP A 189 5.37 -21.77 12.76
C ASP A 189 6.80 -22.16 13.24
N GLN A 190 7.73 -22.42 12.33
CA GLN A 190 9.12 -22.76 12.65
C GLN A 190 9.97 -21.57 13.11
N THR A 191 9.48 -20.33 12.98
CA THR A 191 10.23 -19.14 13.42
C THR A 191 9.90 -18.75 14.85
N ILE A 192 8.71 -19.05 15.36
CA ILE A 192 8.29 -18.72 16.73
C ILE A 192 8.98 -19.63 17.77
N LEU A 193 9.49 -20.79 17.36
CA LEU A 193 10.14 -21.77 18.24
C LEU A 193 11.68 -21.69 18.27
N LYS A 194 12.30 -20.71 17.60
CA LYS A 194 13.77 -20.62 17.53
C LYS A 194 14.40 -19.52 18.40
N ASP A 195 13.59 -18.65 18.98
CA ASP A 195 14.08 -17.57 19.85
C ASP A 195 14.00 -17.92 21.36
N ASP A 196 13.61 -19.15 21.73
CA ASP A 196 13.50 -19.65 23.12
C ASP A 196 14.39 -20.89 23.41
N ILE A 197 15.65 -20.91 22.94
CA ILE A 197 16.71 -21.80 23.49
C ILE A 197 18.04 -21.06 23.60
#